data_AF-A0A7K2YYX7-F1
#
_entry.id   AF-A0A7K2YYX7-F1
#
_cell.length_a   1.000
_cell.length_b   1.000
_cell.length_c   1.000
_cell.angle_alpha   90.00
_cell.angle_beta   90.00
_cell.angle_gamma   90.00
#
_symmetry.space_group_name_H-M   'P 1'
#
loop_
_entity.id
_entity.type
_entity.pdbx_description
1 polymer ?
#
loop_
_entity_poly.entity_id
_entity_poly.type
_entity_poly.pdbx_seq_one_letter_code
_entity_poly.pdbx_strand_id
1 'polypeptide(L)'
;ALDVARTLARAPGIGEATTAPDATARLQPIAEAVRRENDVDFVVFMSADGIRFTHPDPTLIGQHFRGHIESAVRGEVSTETYAGSLGPSVRAVVPVLGAPGARPIALVSVGVTEHRIDALVRDDIPLVILGAAGALAVACGAGAAVH
;
A
#
# COMPACT_ATOMS: atom_id res chain seq x y z
N ALA A 1 2.13 -1.93 2.85
CA ALA A 1 1.64 -1.78 1.46
C ALA A 1 1.78 -3.07 0.64
N LEU A 2 3.00 -3.60 0.42
CA LEU A 2 3.20 -4.79 -0.43
C LEU A 2 2.44 -6.03 0.06
N ASP A 3 2.50 -6.36 1.35
CA ASP A 3 1.83 -7.56 1.87
C ASP A 3 0.30 -7.45 1.77
N VAL A 4 -0.25 -6.25 2.00
CA VAL A 4 -1.67 -5.97 1.78
C VAL A 4 -2.04 -6.22 0.31
N ALA A 5 -1.24 -5.72 -0.63
CA ALA A 5 -1.46 -5.95 -2.07
C ALA A 5 -1.39 -7.44 -2.44
N ARG A 6 -0.41 -8.19 -1.91
CA ARG A 6 -0.28 -9.63 -2.15
C ARG A 6 -1.45 -10.42 -1.58
N THR A 7 -1.92 -10.05 -0.39
CA THR A 7 -3.07 -10.68 0.26
C THR A 7 -4.33 -10.44 -0.57
N LEU A 8 -4.61 -9.19 -0.95
CA LEU A 8 -5.74 -8.86 -1.81
C LEU A 8 -5.68 -9.58 -3.16
N ALA A 9 -4.51 -9.62 -3.81
CA ALA A 9 -4.35 -10.27 -5.11
C ALA A 9 -4.64 -11.78 -5.11
N ARG A 10 -4.58 -12.41 -3.92
CA ARG A 10 -4.81 -13.85 -3.72
C ARG A 10 -6.09 -14.15 -2.95
N ALA A 11 -6.83 -13.12 -2.54
CA ALA A 11 -8.02 -13.29 -1.72
C ALA A 11 -9.13 -13.99 -2.54
N PRO A 12 -9.84 -14.96 -1.95
CA PRO A 12 -10.96 -15.63 -2.61
C PRO A 12 -11.98 -14.62 -3.15
N GLY A 13 -12.46 -14.85 -4.37
CA GLY A 13 -13.47 -14.01 -5.01
C GLY A 13 -12.94 -12.69 -5.62
N ILE A 14 -11.70 -12.27 -5.37
CA ILE A 14 -11.16 -11.04 -5.99
C ILE A 14 -11.03 -11.20 -7.50
N GLY A 15 -10.48 -12.33 -7.97
CA GLY A 15 -10.39 -12.60 -9.41
C GLY A 15 -11.75 -12.54 -10.11
N GLU A 16 -12.77 -13.18 -9.53
CA GLU A 16 -14.14 -13.15 -10.03
C GLU A 16 -14.77 -11.75 -9.97
N ALA A 17 -14.54 -11.01 -8.89
CA ALA A 17 -15.04 -9.65 -8.75
C ALA A 17 -14.42 -8.71 -9.80
N THR A 18 -13.15 -8.92 -10.18
CA THR A 18 -12.49 -8.10 -11.21
C THR A 18 -12.99 -8.34 -12.64
N THR A 19 -13.61 -9.49 -12.90
CA THR A 19 -14.18 -9.82 -14.23
C THR A 19 -15.69 -9.64 -14.29
N ALA A 20 -16.33 -9.31 -13.16
CA ALA A 20 -17.77 -9.09 -13.10
C ALA A 20 -18.17 -7.77 -13.78
N PRO A 21 -19.35 -7.69 -14.43
CA PRO A 21 -19.85 -6.45 -15.03
C PRO A 21 -19.99 -5.28 -14.03
N ASP A 22 -20.17 -5.62 -12.75
CA ASP A 22 -20.33 -4.70 -11.62
C ASP A 22 -19.08 -4.63 -10.73
N ALA A 23 -17.88 -4.84 -11.30
CA ALA A 23 -16.60 -4.88 -10.57
C ALA A 23 -16.41 -3.73 -9.57
N THR A 24 -16.77 -2.50 -9.95
CA THR A 24 -16.69 -1.32 -9.06
C THR A 24 -17.58 -1.50 -7.82
N ALA A 25 -18.82 -1.95 -7.99
CA ALA A 25 -19.77 -2.13 -6.88
C ALA A 25 -19.30 -3.21 -5.89
N ARG A 26 -18.60 -4.23 -6.37
CA ARG A 26 -18.04 -5.31 -5.55
C ARG A 26 -16.74 -4.92 -4.86
N LEU A 27 -15.85 -4.25 -5.58
CA LEU A 27 -14.47 -4.01 -5.13
C LEU A 27 -14.32 -2.72 -4.33
N GLN A 28 -15.09 -1.67 -4.61
CA GLN A 28 -14.93 -0.38 -3.94
C GLN A 28 -15.14 -0.47 -2.41
N PRO A 29 -16.17 -1.17 -1.90
CA PRO A 29 -16.33 -1.32 -0.45
C PRO A 29 -15.18 -2.07 0.22
N ILE A 30 -14.66 -3.11 -0.45
CA ILE A 30 -13.50 -3.90 0.03
C ILE A 30 -12.24 -3.03 0.06
N ALA A 31 -11.99 -2.31 -1.04
CA ALA A 31 -10.84 -1.42 -1.15
C ALA A 31 -10.84 -0.35 -0.06
N GLU A 32 -12.00 0.26 0.22
CA GLU A 32 -12.15 1.26 1.27
C GLU A 32 -12.03 0.69 2.68
N ALA A 33 -12.56 -0.50 2.94
CA ALA A 33 -12.40 -1.18 4.23
C ALA A 33 -10.92 -1.47 4.50
N VAL A 34 -10.24 -2.13 3.57
CA VAL A 34 -8.81 -2.45 3.69
C VAL A 34 -7.96 -1.18 3.79
N ARG A 35 -8.31 -0.13 3.03
CA ARG A 35 -7.61 1.17 3.11
C ARG A 35 -7.62 1.73 4.53
N ARG A 36 -8.78 1.75 5.17
CA ARG A 36 -8.97 2.31 6.52
C ARG A 36 -8.39 1.42 7.62
N GLU A 37 -8.50 0.10 7.47
CA GLU A 37 -8.02 -0.86 8.49
C GLU A 37 -6.50 -1.04 8.50
N ASN A 38 -5.83 -0.77 7.38
CA ASN A 38 -4.39 -0.99 7.23
C ASN A 38 -3.60 0.33 7.11
N ASP A 39 -4.24 1.47 7.40
CA ASP A 39 -3.64 2.81 7.34
C ASP A 39 -2.88 3.11 6.04
N VAL A 40 -3.38 2.60 4.91
CA VAL A 40 -2.85 2.91 3.57
C VAL A 40 -3.65 4.06 2.94
N ASP A 41 -3.07 4.78 1.99
CA ASP A 41 -3.72 5.94 1.38
C ASP A 41 -4.62 5.58 0.21
N PHE A 42 -4.34 4.48 -0.46
CA PHE A 42 -5.20 3.96 -1.51
C PHE A 42 -5.06 2.45 -1.66
N VAL A 43 -6.18 1.84 -2.08
CA VAL A 43 -6.27 0.48 -2.60
C VAL A 43 -7.01 0.58 -3.94
N VAL A 44 -6.30 0.31 -5.03
CA VAL A 44 -6.79 0.48 -6.40
C VAL A 44 -6.74 -0.86 -7.11
N PHE A 45 -7.90 -1.49 -7.28
CA PHE A 45 -8.07 -2.55 -8.26
C PHE A 45 -8.24 -1.93 -9.65
N MET A 46 -7.61 -2.53 -10.66
CA MET A 46 -7.69 -2.06 -12.04
C MET A 46 -7.64 -3.24 -13.02
N SER A 47 -8.16 -3.04 -14.24
CA SER A 47 -8.01 -4.01 -15.32
C SER A 47 -6.54 -4.22 -15.70
N ALA A 48 -6.25 -5.27 -16.47
CA ALA A 48 -4.91 -5.48 -17.03
C ALA A 48 -4.45 -4.32 -17.94
N ASP A 49 -5.39 -3.54 -18.50
CA ASP A 49 -5.13 -2.32 -19.28
C ASP A 49 -4.98 -1.06 -18.41
N GLY A 50 -5.04 -1.20 -17.08
CA GLY A 50 -4.88 -0.12 -16.12
C GLY A 50 -6.12 0.74 -15.91
N ILE A 51 -7.32 0.30 -16.30
CA ILE A 51 -8.57 1.02 -16.00
C ILE A 51 -8.98 0.78 -14.56
N ARG A 52 -9.11 1.83 -13.75
CA ARG A 52 -9.43 1.71 -12.32
C ARG A 52 -10.86 1.22 -12.09
N PHE A 53 -11.02 0.16 -11.30
CA PHE A 53 -12.29 -0.26 -10.72
C PHE A 53 -12.54 0.42 -9.38
N THR A 54 -11.49 0.74 -8.63
CA THR A 54 -11.61 1.38 -7.33
C THR A 54 -10.66 2.56 -7.20
N HIS A 55 -11.05 3.55 -6.41
CA HIS A 55 -10.19 4.66 -6.02
C HIS A 55 -10.81 5.40 -4.82
N PRO A 56 -10.01 5.94 -3.87
CA PRO A 56 -10.55 6.75 -2.77
C PRO A 56 -11.24 8.04 -3.23
N ASP A 57 -10.77 8.62 -4.35
CA ASP A 57 -11.50 9.65 -5.11
C ASP A 57 -12.34 8.97 -6.20
N PRO A 58 -13.69 8.92 -6.07
CA PRO A 58 -14.57 8.23 -7.01
C PRO A 58 -14.55 8.80 -8.43
N THR A 59 -14.13 10.06 -8.60
CA THR A 59 -14.09 10.69 -9.93
C THR A 59 -13.03 10.06 -10.84
N LEU A 60 -12.05 9.35 -10.26
CA LEU A 60 -10.97 8.67 -10.97
C LEU A 60 -11.30 7.21 -11.35
N ILE A 61 -12.43 6.68 -10.89
CA ILE A 61 -12.92 5.35 -11.29
C ILE A 61 -13.27 5.37 -12.78
N GLY A 62 -12.89 4.32 -13.51
CA GLY A 62 -13.03 4.23 -14.97
C GLY A 62 -11.95 4.97 -15.77
N GLN A 63 -11.06 5.72 -15.11
CA GLN A 63 -9.92 6.36 -15.78
C GLN A 63 -8.66 5.49 -15.71
N HIS A 64 -7.70 5.74 -16.60
CA HIS A 64 -6.40 5.07 -16.60
C HIS A 64 -5.58 5.41 -15.35
N PHE A 65 -4.97 4.37 -14.78
CA PHE A 65 -4.01 4.45 -13.70
C PHE A 65 -2.78 5.29 -14.10
N ARG A 66 -2.25 6.06 -13.14
CA ARG A 66 -1.02 6.86 -13.32
C ARG A 66 0.09 6.24 -12.47
N GLY A 67 0.97 5.50 -13.11
CA GLY A 67 2.08 4.76 -12.52
C GLY A 67 2.55 3.65 -13.46
N HIS A 68 3.57 2.90 -13.08
CA HIS A 68 4.11 1.81 -13.91
C HIS A 68 3.40 0.49 -13.58
N ILE A 69 2.81 -0.13 -14.61
CA ILE A 69 2.07 -1.39 -14.49
C ILE A 69 2.71 -2.53 -15.30
N GLU A 70 3.75 -2.23 -16.08
CA GLU A 70 4.33 -3.12 -17.10
C GLU A 70 4.86 -4.41 -16.49
N SER A 71 5.50 -4.34 -15.32
CA SER A 71 5.95 -5.52 -14.59
C SER A 71 4.77 -6.36 -14.08
N ALA A 72 3.74 -5.70 -13.53
CA ALA A 72 2.56 -6.38 -13.02
C ALA A 72 1.76 -7.07 -14.12
N VAL A 73 1.64 -6.47 -15.31
CA VAL A 73 1.03 -7.10 -16.49
C VAL A 73 1.83 -8.33 -16.98
N ARG A 74 3.15 -8.36 -16.74
CA ARG A 74 3.99 -9.54 -17.01
C ARG A 74 3.92 -10.61 -15.91
N GLY A 75 3.13 -10.38 -14.86
CA GLY A 75 2.99 -11.30 -13.73
C GLY A 75 4.03 -11.08 -12.62
N GLU A 76 4.81 -10.01 -12.69
CA GLU A 76 5.82 -9.66 -11.69
C GLU A 76 5.28 -8.66 -10.67
N VAL A 77 5.66 -8.80 -9.42
CA VAL A 77 5.37 -7.79 -8.39
C VAL A 77 6.34 -6.63 -8.55
N SER A 78 5.84 -5.39 -8.54
CA SER A 78 6.68 -4.19 -8.49
C SER A 78 6.39 -3.35 -7.25
N THR A 79 7.43 -2.67 -6.77
CA THR A 79 7.34 -1.63 -5.74
C THR A 79 8.05 -0.39 -6.25
N GLU A 80 7.42 0.77 -6.16
CA GLU A 80 7.96 2.02 -6.68
C GLU A 80 7.62 3.22 -5.79
N THR A 81 8.45 4.24 -5.87
CA THR A 81 8.11 5.59 -5.43
C THR A 81 7.63 6.38 -6.65
N TYR A 82 6.41 6.89 -6.62
CA TYR A 82 5.81 7.60 -7.74
C TYR A 82 4.85 8.70 -7.26
N ALA A 83 4.88 9.84 -7.96
CA ALA A 83 3.96 10.95 -7.76
C ALA A 83 2.62 10.69 -8.47
N GLY A 84 1.64 10.19 -7.71
CA GLY A 84 0.31 9.86 -8.22
C GLY A 84 -0.69 11.03 -8.15
N SER A 85 -1.97 10.71 -8.37
CA SER A 85 -3.10 11.64 -8.18
C SER A 85 -3.23 12.17 -6.74
N LEU A 86 -2.64 11.47 -5.77
CA LEU A 86 -2.64 11.82 -4.34
C LEU A 86 -1.29 12.40 -3.88
N GLY A 87 -0.38 12.71 -4.82
CA GLY A 87 0.99 13.16 -4.52
C GLY A 87 2.03 12.03 -4.50
N PRO A 88 3.27 12.32 -4.09
CA PRO A 88 4.35 11.35 -3.92
C PRO A 88 3.94 10.21 -2.98
N SER A 89 4.20 8.96 -3.40
CA SER A 89 3.78 7.76 -2.68
C SER A 89 4.73 6.60 -2.93
N VAL A 90 4.94 5.77 -1.91
CA VAL A 90 5.49 4.43 -2.07
C VAL A 90 4.34 3.46 -2.29
N ARG A 91 4.36 2.71 -3.39
CA ARG A 91 3.30 1.78 -3.76
C ARG A 91 3.84 0.42 -4.19
N ALA A 92 3.01 -0.59 -4.00
CA ALA A 92 3.18 -1.89 -4.60
C ALA A 92 2.13 -2.10 -5.69
N VAL A 93 2.49 -2.75 -6.79
CA VAL A 93 1.56 -3.21 -7.83
C VAL A 93 1.72 -4.72 -7.97
N VAL A 94 0.62 -5.45 -7.78
CA VAL A 94 0.60 -6.91 -7.75
C VAL A 94 -0.41 -7.43 -8.76
N PRO A 95 -0.06 -8.46 -9.57
CA PRO A 95 -1.00 -9.09 -10.49
C PRO A 95 -2.06 -9.90 -9.75
N VAL A 96 -3.31 -9.80 -10.20
CA VAL A 96 -4.40 -10.72 -9.89
C VAL A 96 -4.46 -11.77 -10.99
N LEU A 97 -4.33 -13.04 -10.63
CA LEU A 97 -4.32 -14.16 -11.58
C LEU A 97 -5.62 -14.95 -11.49
N GLY A 98 -6.17 -15.40 -12.62
CA GLY A 98 -7.31 -16.32 -12.63
C GLY A 98 -6.95 -17.75 -12.22
N ALA A 99 -5.68 -18.13 -12.39
CA ALA A 99 -5.11 -19.40 -11.95
C ALA A 99 -3.59 -19.23 -11.73
N PRO A 100 -2.94 -20.09 -10.91
CA PRO A 100 -1.49 -20.05 -10.73
C PRO A 100 -0.75 -20.16 -12.07
N GLY A 101 0.16 -19.21 -12.34
CA GLY A 101 0.94 -19.16 -13.58
C GLY A 101 0.18 -18.66 -14.82
N ALA A 102 -1.12 -18.34 -14.70
CA ALA A 102 -1.87 -17.71 -15.78
C ALA A 102 -1.43 -16.26 -16.00
N ARG A 103 -1.85 -15.68 -17.14
CA ARG A 103 -1.69 -14.24 -17.33
C ARG A 103 -2.53 -13.45 -16.32
N PRO A 104 -2.06 -12.27 -15.87
CA PRO A 104 -2.86 -11.39 -15.03
C PRO A 104 -4.17 -11.00 -15.71
N ILE A 105 -5.26 -11.12 -14.97
CA ILE A 105 -6.61 -10.72 -15.41
C ILE A 105 -6.97 -9.31 -14.89
N ALA A 106 -6.31 -8.88 -13.82
CA ALA A 106 -6.43 -7.58 -13.20
C ALA A 106 -5.17 -7.29 -12.39
N LEU A 107 -5.06 -6.07 -11.86
CA LEU A 107 -3.95 -5.65 -11.01
C LEU A 107 -4.51 -5.00 -9.74
N VAL A 108 -3.75 -5.05 -8.65
CA VAL A 108 -4.04 -4.28 -7.44
C VAL A 108 -2.83 -3.42 -7.08
N SER A 109 -3.06 -2.13 -6.88
CA SER A 109 -2.07 -1.19 -6.36
C SER A 109 -2.45 -0.72 -4.97
N VAL A 110 -1.50 -0.80 -4.03
CA VAL A 110 -1.64 -0.31 -2.66
C VAL A 110 -0.48 0.61 -2.34
N GLY A 111 -0.73 1.78 -1.77
CA GLY A 111 0.33 2.72 -1.47
C GLY A 111 0.05 3.64 -0.28
N VAL A 112 1.12 4.25 0.20
CA VAL A 112 1.15 5.25 1.27
C VAL A 112 1.83 6.50 0.70
N THR A 113 1.22 7.65 0.90
CA THR A 113 1.72 8.97 0.52
C THR A 113 2.80 9.43 1.49
N GLU A 114 3.77 10.19 1.00
CA GLU A 114 4.91 10.67 1.81
C GLU A 114 4.46 11.53 3.00
N HIS A 115 3.37 12.29 2.87
CA HIS A 115 2.82 13.09 3.97
C HIS A 115 2.43 12.28 5.22
N ARG A 116 2.08 10.98 5.08
CA ARG A 116 1.80 10.11 6.23
C ARG A 116 3.07 9.52 6.84
N ILE A 117 4.16 9.38 6.07
CA ILE A 117 5.44 8.88 6.58
C ILE A 117 5.99 9.85 7.65
N ASP A 118 5.84 11.15 7.43
CA ASP A 118 6.25 12.20 8.38
C ASP A 118 5.44 12.24 9.69
N ALA A 119 4.26 11.64 9.71
CA ALA A 119 3.42 11.54 10.91
C ALA A 119 3.82 10.34 11.78
N LEU A 120 4.06 9.18 11.16
CA LEU A 120 4.49 7.96 11.88
C LEU A 120 5.87 8.15 12.54
N VAL A 121 6.80 8.83 11.87
CA VAL A 121 8.14 9.09 12.43
C VAL A 121 8.09 10.04 13.64
N ARG A 122 7.07 10.90 13.76
CA ARG A 122 6.99 11.88 14.84
C ARG A 122 6.56 11.28 16.19
N ASP A 123 5.74 10.23 16.18
CA ASP A 123 5.23 9.61 17.41
C ASP A 123 6.26 8.70 18.11
N ASP A 124 7.24 8.14 17.39
CA ASP A 124 8.28 7.26 17.96
C ASP A 124 9.55 7.99 18.43
N ILE A 125 9.74 9.25 18.01
CA ILE A 125 10.93 10.05 18.38
C ILE A 125 11.07 10.31 19.89
N PRO A 126 10.00 10.59 20.67
CA PRO A 126 10.15 10.89 22.10
C PRO A 126 10.76 9.70 22.87
N LEU A 127 10.37 8.47 22.53
CA LEU A 127 10.76 7.27 23.27
C LEU A 127 12.20 6.84 22.99
N VAL A 128 12.67 6.96 21.75
CA VAL A 128 14.06 6.68 21.38
C VAL A 128 15.01 7.71 22.00
N ILE A 129 14.64 8.99 22.00
CA ILE A 129 15.44 10.05 22.63
C ILE A 129 15.47 9.88 24.16
N LEU A 130 14.33 9.57 24.81
CA LEU A 130 14.29 9.33 26.26
C LEU A 130 15.14 8.11 26.64
N GLY A 131 15.08 7.03 25.86
CA GLY A 131 15.87 5.83 26.09
C GLY A 131 17.38 6.07 25.96
N ALA A 132 17.79 6.78 24.91
CA ALA A 132 19.20 7.14 24.72
C ALA A 132 19.72 8.07 25.83
N ALA A 133 18.93 9.07 26.25
CA ALA A 133 19.28 9.97 27.35
C ALA A 133 19.34 9.24 28.70
N GLY A 134 18.42 8.31 28.97
CA GLY A 134 18.43 7.48 30.17
C GLY A 134 19.66 6.56 30.24
N ALA A 135 20.03 5.92 29.14
CA ALA A 135 21.24 5.09 29.07
C ALA A 135 22.52 5.91 29.32
N LEU A 136 22.60 7.14 28.77
CA LEU A 136 23.73 8.03 29.00
C LEU A 136 23.81 8.52 30.46
N ALA A 137 22.67 8.83 31.08
CA ALA A 137 22.61 9.25 32.49
C ALA A 137 23.05 8.14 33.45
N VAL A 138 22.68 6.88 33.19
CA VAL A 138 23.13 5.73 33.99
C VAL A 138 24.63 5.51 33.85
N ALA A 139 25.18 5.62 32.64
CA ALA A 139 26.62 5.48 32.40
C ALA A 139 27.44 6.59 33.11
N CYS A 140 26.99 7.85 33.05
CA CYS A 140 27.66 8.95 33.75
C CYS A 140 27.47 8.90 35.27
N GLY A 141 26.31 8.46 35.76
CA GLY A 141 26.02 8.31 37.18
C GLY A 141 26.82 7.19 37.85
N ALA A 142 27.04 6.06 37.15
CA ALA A 142 27.86 4.96 37.64
C ALA A 142 29.36 5.32 37.70
N GLY A 143 29.85 6.18 36.81
CA GLY A 143 31.24 6.66 36.82
C GLY A 143 31.57 7.61 37.99
N ALA A 144 30.57 8.30 38.55
CA ALA A 144 30.76 9.23 39.67
C ALA A 144 30.71 8.57 41.06
N ALA A 145 30.28 7.30 41.15
CA ALA A 145 30.18 6.55 42.41
C ALA A 145 31.40 5.65 42.70
N VAL A 146 32.40 5.64 41.81
CA VAL A 146 33.63 4.85 41.93
C VAL A 146 34.84 5.80 41.93
N HIS A 147 34.92 6.70 42.90
CA HIS A 147 36.11 7.47 43.29
C HIS A 147 35.96 7.92 44.74
#